data_AF-A0A370TAA2-F1
#
_entry.id   AF-A0A370TAA2-F1
#
_cell.length_a   1.000
_cell.length_b   1.000
_cell.length_c   1.000
_cell.angle_alpha   90.00
_cell.angle_beta   90.00
_cell.angle_gamma   90.00
#
_symmetry.space_group_name_H-M   'P 1'
#
loop_
_entity.id
_entity.type
_entity.pdbx_description
1 polymer ?
#
loop_
_entity_poly.entity_id
_entity_poly.type
_entity_poly.pdbx_seq_one_letter_code
_entity_poly.pdbx_strand_id
1 'polypeptide(L)'
;MGQSHTGAHIYFTVAFKPPATIGLPQNTVTYDEIEGVLGANGRHDLCVVGRAIPIVEAMSSLVLMDALMAQKARVGVRDDLVLDRATAAK
;
A
#
# COMPACT_ATOMS: atom_id res chain seq x y z
N MET A 1 -6.08 9.58 18.03
CA MET A 1 -5.43 8.30 17.72
C MET A 1 -6.30 7.18 18.25
N GLY A 2 -7.27 6.76 17.44
CA GLY A 2 -8.15 5.61 17.70
C GLY A 2 -8.22 4.84 16.40
N GLN A 3 -7.74 3.59 16.39
CA GLN A 3 -7.63 2.73 15.22
C GLN A 3 -8.98 2.08 14.86
N SER A 4 -10.08 2.81 15.04
CA SER A 4 -11.44 2.30 14.84
C SER A 4 -12.16 3.22 13.88
N HIS A 5 -12.25 2.78 12.61
CA HIS A 5 -13.02 3.47 11.58
C HIS A 5 -14.47 3.58 12.04
N THR A 6 -14.93 4.81 12.24
CA THR A 6 -16.23 5.13 12.85
C THR A 6 -17.38 5.06 11.84
N GLY A 7 -17.22 4.32 10.74
CA GLY A 7 -18.15 4.30 9.60
C GLY A 7 -18.04 5.50 8.64
N ALA A 8 -17.13 6.45 8.92
CA ALA A 8 -16.87 7.60 8.04
C ALA A 8 -15.96 7.25 6.86
N HIS A 9 -15.99 8.09 5.81
CA HIS A 9 -15.09 7.98 4.67
C HIS A 9 -13.61 8.04 5.10
N ILE A 10 -12.79 7.17 4.51
CA ILE A 10 -11.35 7.11 4.76
C ILE A 10 -10.64 7.97 3.72
N TYR A 11 -9.96 9.01 4.17
CA TYR A 11 -9.15 9.88 3.31
C TYR A 11 -7.67 9.68 3.64
N PHE A 12 -6.84 9.59 2.61
CA PHE A 12 -5.39 9.55 2.76
C PHE A 12 -4.72 10.34 1.63
N THR A 13 -3.57 10.93 1.93
CA THR A 13 -2.75 11.66 0.96
C THR A 13 -1.45 10.90 0.76
N VAL A 14 -1.09 10.64 -0.49
CA VAL A 14 0.12 9.88 -0.84
C VAL A 14 1.09 10.80 -1.58
N ALA A 15 2.31 10.91 -1.06
CA ALA A 15 3.38 11.63 -1.72
C ALA A 15 4.14 10.69 -2.66
N PHE A 16 4.33 11.12 -3.91
CA PHE A 16 5.17 10.41 -4.88
C PHE A 16 6.44 11.20 -5.13
N LYS A 17 7.59 10.52 -5.02
CA LYS A 17 8.86 11.12 -5.46
C LYS A 17 8.82 11.36 -6.98
N PRO A 18 9.55 12.36 -7.49
CA PRO A 18 9.77 12.51 -8.92
C PRO A 18 10.38 11.25 -9.55
N PRO A 19 10.10 11.00 -10.86
CA PRO A 19 10.78 9.93 -11.59
C PRO A 19 12.30 10.11 -11.46
N ALA A 20 13.02 9.00 -11.26
CA ALA A 20 14.46 9.03 -10.98
C ALA A 20 15.27 9.55 -12.18
N THR A 21 14.75 9.33 -13.39
CA THR A 21 15.42 9.67 -14.63
C THR A 21 14.79 10.92 -15.22
N ILE A 22 15.59 11.96 -15.34
CA ILE A 22 15.28 13.17 -16.13
C ILE A 22 16.18 13.14 -17.37
N GLY A 23 15.71 13.72 -18.48
CA GLY A 23 16.46 13.75 -19.76
C GLY A 23 17.71 14.64 -19.76
N LEU A 24 18.27 14.92 -18.59
CA LEU A 24 19.49 15.68 -18.36
C LEU A 24 20.60 14.70 -17.95
N PRO A 25 21.85 14.95 -18.34
CA PRO A 25 22.98 14.15 -17.89
C PRO A 25 23.07 14.19 -16.36
N GLN A 26 23.08 13.02 -15.73
CA GLN A 26 23.23 12.88 -14.28
C GLN A 26 24.56 12.21 -13.97
N ASN A 27 25.29 12.74 -12.99
CA ASN A 27 26.46 12.05 -12.45
C ASN A 27 25.98 10.87 -11.61
N THR A 28 26.47 9.68 -11.90
CA THR A 28 26.20 8.45 -11.17
C THR A 28 27.48 7.65 -11.03
N VAL A 29 27.43 6.62 -10.20
CA VAL A 29 28.50 5.63 -10.09
C VAL A 29 28.00 4.29 -10.61
N THR A 30 28.88 3.52 -11.26
CA THR A 30 28.61 2.11 -11.56
C THR A 30 28.81 1.26 -10.32
N TYR A 31 28.38 -0.01 -10.36
CA TYR A 31 28.59 -0.94 -9.24
C TYR A 31 30.07 -1.18 -8.92
N ASP A 32 30.97 -0.91 -9.87
CA ASP A 32 32.43 -0.99 -9.71
C ASP A 32 33.06 0.31 -9.18
N GLU A 33 32.25 1.23 -8.64
CA GLU A 33 32.66 2.52 -8.08
C GLU A 33 33.31 3.50 -9.08
N ILE A 34 33.12 3.26 -10.38
CA ILE A 34 33.64 4.14 -11.43
C ILE A 34 32.63 5.28 -11.65
N GLU A 35 33.09 6.52 -11.51
CA GLU A 35 32.31 7.71 -11.82
C GLU A 35 31.96 7.76 -13.32
N GLY A 36 30.69 8.06 -13.62
CA GLY A 36 30.21 8.17 -14.98
C GLY A 36 29.02 9.11 -15.11
N VAL A 37 28.77 9.56 -16.34
CA VAL A 37 27.60 10.39 -16.67
C VAL A 37 26.54 9.54 -17.32
N LEU A 38 25.38 9.43 -16.68
CA LEU A 38 24.20 8.77 -17.24
C LEU A 38 23.44 9.75 -18.14
N GLY A 39 23.64 9.64 -19.44
CA GLY A 39 22.85 10.32 -20.46
C GLY A 39 21.60 9.52 -20.81
N ALA A 40 20.53 9.67 -20.03
CA ALA A 40 19.29 8.95 -20.27
C ALA A 40 18.48 9.58 -21.41
N ASN A 41 18.80 9.18 -22.65
CA ASN A 41 18.06 9.55 -23.85
C ASN A 41 16.91 8.54 -24.07
N GLY A 42 15.66 8.92 -23.74
CA GLY A 42 14.52 8.03 -23.93
C GLY A 42 13.16 8.63 -23.54
N ARG A 43 12.07 7.93 -23.90
CA ARG A 43 10.70 8.25 -23.44
C ARG A 43 10.57 7.89 -21.95
N HIS A 44 10.84 8.86 -21.09
CA HIS A 44 10.59 8.74 -19.66
C HIS A 44 9.22 9.32 -19.33
N ASP A 45 8.49 8.69 -18.40
CA ASP A 45 7.26 9.27 -17.89
C ASP A 45 7.59 10.57 -17.15
N LEU A 46 7.20 11.71 -17.72
CA LEU A 46 7.36 13.04 -17.13
C LEU A 46 6.58 13.18 -15.80
N CYS A 47 5.55 12.35 -15.61
CA CYS A 47 4.72 12.34 -14.43
C CYS A 47 4.25 10.90 -14.12
N VAL A 48 4.65 10.39 -12.95
CA VAL A 48 4.26 9.06 -12.45
C VAL A 48 2.86 9.04 -11.82
N VAL A 49 2.31 10.22 -11.50
CA VAL A 49 1.08 10.36 -10.71
C VAL A 49 -0.13 9.77 -11.44
N GLY A 50 -0.23 9.96 -12.75
CA GLY A 50 -1.36 9.45 -13.53
C GLY A 50 -1.50 7.92 -13.48
N ARG A 51 -0.39 7.20 -13.36
CA ARG A 51 -0.38 5.73 -13.21
C ARG A 51 -0.46 5.28 -11.75
N ALA A 52 -0.11 6.14 -10.82
CA ALA A 52 -0.07 5.82 -9.41
C ALA A 52 -1.46 5.77 -8.76
N ILE A 53 -2.42 6.57 -9.24
CA ILE A 53 -3.77 6.63 -8.67
C ILE A 53 -4.47 5.25 -8.70
N PRO A 54 -4.57 4.53 -9.84
CA PRO A 54 -5.20 3.21 -9.86
C PRO A 54 -4.50 2.18 -8.97
N ILE A 55 -3.17 2.28 -8.83
CA ILE A 55 -2.38 1.38 -7.99
C ILE A 55 -2.75 1.59 -6.52
N VAL A 56 -2.83 2.84 -6.08
CA VAL A 56 -3.16 3.18 -4.69
C VAL A 56 -4.59 2.74 -4.35
N GLU A 57 -5.54 2.91 -5.26
CA GLU A 57 -6.93 2.46 -5.08
C GLU A 57 -7.03 0.94 -4.94
N ALA A 58 -6.32 0.20 -5.79
CA ALA A 58 -6.26 -1.26 -5.73
C ALA A 58 -5.64 -1.75 -4.42
N MET A 59 -4.50 -1.17 -4.03
CA MET A 59 -3.83 -1.52 -2.77
C MET A 59 -4.69 -1.21 -1.54
N SER A 60 -5.39 -0.07 -1.54
CA SER A 60 -6.31 0.30 -0.46
C SER A 60 -7.45 -0.72 -0.32
N SER A 61 -8.00 -1.17 -1.45
CA SER A 61 -9.07 -2.18 -1.47
C SER A 61 -8.59 -3.53 -0.94
N LEU A 62 -7.37 -3.95 -1.29
CA LEU A 62 -6.78 -5.19 -0.79
C LEU A 62 -6.57 -5.15 0.73
N VAL A 63 -6.02 -4.05 1.25
CA VAL A 63 -5.80 -3.88 2.70
C VAL A 63 -7.12 -3.86 3.47
N LEU A 64 -8.15 -3.20 2.93
CA LEU A 64 -9.48 -3.20 3.56
C LEU A 64 -10.12 -4.59 3.58
N MET A 65 -9.97 -5.37 2.50
CA MET A 65 -10.45 -6.75 2.46
C MET A 65 -9.73 -7.64 3.47
N ASP A 66 -8.41 -7.50 3.60
CA ASP A 66 -7.63 -8.24 4.59
C ASP A 66 -8.07 -7.91 6.03
N ALA A 67 -8.22 -6.62 6.34
CA ALA A 67 -8.72 -6.17 7.64
C ALA A 67 -10.14 -6.71 7.94
N LEU A 68 -11.01 -6.75 6.93
CA LEU A 68 -12.35 -7.33 7.05
C LEU A 68 -12.30 -8.85 7.32
N MET A 69 -11.45 -9.59 6.61
CA MET A 69 -11.28 -11.02 6.80
C MET A 69 -10.72 -11.34 8.20
N ALA A 70 -9.72 -10.59 8.65
CA ALA A 70 -9.18 -10.71 10.01
C ALA A 70 -10.25 -10.44 11.08
N GLN A 71 -11.13 -9.45 10.87
CA GLN A 71 -12.24 -9.19 11.77
C GLN A 71 -13.28 -10.32 11.75
N LYS A 72 -13.61 -10.86 10.57
CA LYS A 72 -14.55 -12.00 10.45
C LYS A 72 -14.01 -13.25 11.15
N ALA A 73 -12.72 -13.55 11.04
CA ALA A 73 -12.10 -14.67 11.74
C ALA A 73 -12.24 -14.55 13.27
N ARG A 74 -12.06 -13.34 13.82
CA ARG A 74 -12.24 -13.08 15.26
C ARG A 74 -13.70 -13.27 15.71
N VAL A 75 -14.65 -12.82 14.91
CA VAL A 75 -16.08 -13.00 15.21
C VAL A 75 -16.46 -14.47 15.14
N GLY A 76 -16.02 -15.22 14.13
CA GLY A 76 -16.27 -16.66 14.04
C GLY A 76 -15.76 -17.43 15.25
N VAL A 77 -14.52 -17.18 15.68
CA VAL A 77 -13.96 -17.78 16.91
C VAL A 77 -14.76 -17.39 18.15
N ARG A 78 -15.27 -16.15 18.22
CA ARG A 78 -16.11 -15.72 19.34
C ARG A 78 -17.44 -16.48 19.37
N ASP A 79 -18.08 -16.66 18.23
CA ASP A 79 -19.37 -17.36 18.13
C ASP A 79 -19.21 -18.84 18.49
N ASP A 80 -18.13 -19.48 18.04
CA ASP A 80 -17.79 -20.87 18.40
C ASP A 80 -17.56 -21.03 19.92
N LEU A 81 -16.82 -20.11 20.55
CA LEU A 81 -16.59 -20.11 22.01
C LEU A 81 -17.86 -19.83 22.82
N VAL A 82 -18.78 -19.01 22.30
CA VAL A 82 -20.07 -18.73 22.94
C VAL A 82 -20.97 -19.95 22.87
N LEU A 83 -21.00 -20.65 21.72
CA LEU A 83 -21.75 -21.89 21.56
C LEU A 83 -21.20 -23.00 22.46
N ASP A 84 -19.88 -23.19 22.51
CA ASP A 84 -19.24 -24.19 23.37
C ASP A 84 -19.58 -23.97 24.85
N ARG A 85 -19.55 -22.71 25.32
CA ARG A 85 -19.98 -22.35 26.68
C ARG A 85 -21.47 -22.58 26.92
N ALA A 86 -22.33 -22.37 25.92
CA ALA A 86 -23.76 -22.62 26.03
C ALA A 86 -24.09 -24.12 26.09
N THR A 87 -23.32 -24.97 25.41
CA THR A 87 -23.42 -26.43 25.53
C THR A 87 -22.80 -26.97 26.82
N ALA A 88 -21.69 -26.39 27.30
CA ALA A 88 -21.04 -26.81 28.55
C ALA A 88 -21.81 -26.40 29.82
N ALA A 89 -22.73 -25.44 29.72
CA ALA A 89 -23.57 -24.96 30.82
C ALA A 89 -24.91 -25.72 30.96
N LYS A 90 -25.13 -26.78 30.16
CA LYS A 90 -26.31 -27.65 30.21
C LYS A 90 -25.92 -29.05 30.68
#